data_AF-A0A3D6BZ81-F1
#
_entry.id   AF-A0A3D6BZ81-F1
#
_cell.length_a   1.000
_cell.length_b   1.000
_cell.length_c   1.000
_cell.angle_alpha   90.00
_cell.angle_beta   90.00
_cell.angle_gamma   90.00
#
_symmetry.space_group_name_H-M   'P 1'
#
loop_
_entity.id
_entity.type
_entity.pdbx_description
1 polymer ?
#
loop_
_entity_poly.entity_id
_entity_poly.type
_entity_poly.pdbx_seq_one_letter_code
_entity_poly.pdbx_strand_id
1 'polypeptide(L)'
;MSKTILKIGVTGSAGSGKSLFCRRFKALGLVTLDCDRIARQIVEPGQPAFDEVVARFGDGVVGPDGGLDRAGLRRIIVAQPDRRQQLERILHPGIIAEMVRQMEEGDYTKEAA
;
A
#
# COMPACT_ATOMS: atom_id res chain seq x y z
N MET A 1 4.75 29.26 14.47
CA MET A 1 4.79 27.94 15.14
C MET A 1 4.66 26.86 14.07
N SER A 2 5.64 25.97 13.93
CA SER A 2 5.48 24.81 13.02
C SER A 2 4.40 23.90 13.61
N LYS A 3 3.32 23.66 12.87
CA LYS A 3 2.20 22.83 13.32
C LYS A 3 2.65 21.37 13.23
N THR A 4 2.89 20.72 14.37
CA THR A 4 3.19 19.28 14.40
C THR A 4 1.95 18.49 14.00
N ILE A 5 2.02 17.75 12.90
CA ILE A 5 0.93 16.87 12.45
C ILE A 5 0.98 15.54 13.22
N LEU A 6 -0.11 15.19 13.91
CA LEU A 6 -0.27 13.90 14.57
C LEU A 6 -0.53 12.81 13.53
N LYS A 7 0.31 11.77 13.52
CA LYS A 7 0.17 10.60 12.64
C LYS A 7 -0.38 9.42 13.45
N ILE A 8 -1.48 8.83 13.00
CA ILE A 8 -2.16 7.72 13.69
C ILE A 8 -2.15 6.49 12.78
N GLY A 9 -1.52 5.41 13.23
CA GLY A 9 -1.57 4.12 12.55
C GLY A 9 -2.82 3.33 12.95
N VAL A 10 -3.68 3.01 11.97
CA VAL A 10 -4.89 2.20 12.20
C VAL A 10 -4.62 0.75 11.81
N THR A 11 -4.56 -0.14 12.79
CA THR A 11 -4.30 -1.58 12.61
C THR A 11 -5.38 -2.45 13.26
N GLY A 12 -5.39 -3.75 12.99
CA GLY A 12 -6.40 -4.70 13.45
C GLY A 12 -6.63 -5.88 12.51
N SER A 13 -7.24 -6.96 13.00
CA SER A 13 -7.50 -8.20 12.26
C SER A 13 -8.47 -8.02 11.08
N ALA A 14 -8.51 -8.98 10.16
CA ALA A 14 -9.50 -9.00 9.08
C ALA A 14 -10.93 -8.94 9.68
N GLY A 15 -11.80 -8.10 9.12
CA GLY A 15 -13.17 -7.91 9.64
C GLY A 15 -13.30 -6.95 10.83
N SER A 16 -12.21 -6.41 11.39
CA SER A 16 -12.25 -5.54 12.58
C SER A 16 -12.83 -4.12 12.36
N GLY A 17 -13.33 -3.81 11.16
CA GLY A 17 -13.94 -2.51 10.87
C GLY A 17 -12.98 -1.33 10.57
N LYS A 18 -11.67 -1.56 10.41
CA LYS A 18 -10.68 -0.50 10.07
C LYS A 18 -11.11 0.40 8.92
N SER A 19 -11.58 -0.20 7.82
CA SER A 19 -12.03 0.57 6.65
C SER A 19 -13.24 1.45 6.97
N LEU A 20 -14.13 1.02 7.88
CA LEU A 20 -15.24 1.84 8.33
C LEU A 20 -14.75 3.01 9.19
N PHE A 21 -13.80 2.75 10.10
CA PHE A 21 -13.15 3.80 10.91
C PHE A 21 -12.48 4.85 10.02
N CYS A 22 -11.61 4.43 9.09
CA CYS A 22 -10.92 5.34 8.18
C CYS A 22 -11.90 6.13 7.31
N ARG A 23 -12.98 5.50 6.79
CA ARG A 23 -14.02 6.22 6.03
C ARG A 23 -14.71 7.30 6.84
N ARG A 24 -15.05 7.03 8.12
CA ARG A 24 -15.67 8.04 8.99
C ARG A 24 -14.71 9.20 9.27
N PHE A 25 -13.45 8.91 9.55
CA PHE A 25 -12.43 9.94 9.76
C PHE A 25 -12.23 10.80 8.50
N LYS A 26 -12.21 10.17 7.32
CA LYS A 26 -12.19 10.88 6.05
C LYS A 26 -13.40 11.79 5.85
N ALA A 27 -14.60 11.33 6.24
CA ALA A 27 -15.83 12.13 6.16
C ALA A 27 -15.82 13.34 7.09
N LEU A 28 -15.09 13.28 8.21
CA LEU A 28 -14.84 14.39 9.11
C LEU A 28 -13.74 15.35 8.58
N GLY A 29 -13.21 15.13 7.38
CA GLY A 29 -12.19 16.00 6.78
C GLY A 29 -10.75 15.64 7.10
N LEU A 30 -10.49 14.54 7.81
CA LEU A 30 -9.12 14.11 8.10
C LEU A 30 -8.49 13.46 6.87
N VAL A 31 -7.21 13.78 6.65
CA VAL A 31 -6.38 13.10 5.65
C VAL A 31 -6.23 11.64 6.05
N THR A 32 -6.57 10.73 5.13
CA THR A 32 -6.48 9.28 5.34
C THR A 32 -5.67 8.65 4.22
N LEU A 33 -4.69 7.84 4.60
CA LEU A 33 -3.82 7.10 3.70
C LEU A 33 -4.14 5.61 3.82
N ASP A 34 -4.30 4.94 2.68
CA ASP A 34 -4.60 3.52 2.61
C ASP A 34 -3.37 2.76 2.10
N CYS A 35 -2.70 2.04 3.00
CA CYS A 35 -1.50 1.29 2.68
C CYS A 35 -1.78 0.15 1.69
N ASP A 36 -2.96 -0.47 1.72
CA ASP A 36 -3.33 -1.51 0.76
C ASP A 36 -3.47 -0.89 -0.63
N ARG A 37 -4.04 0.31 -0.73
CA ARG A 37 -4.12 1.04 -2.00
C ARG A 37 -2.74 1.41 -2.52
N ILE A 38 -1.88 1.97 -1.67
CA ILE A 38 -0.50 2.33 -2.03
C ILE A 38 0.27 1.10 -2.53
N ALA A 39 0.19 -0.02 -1.80
CA ALA A 39 0.83 -1.27 -2.20
C ALA A 39 0.35 -1.78 -3.56
N ARG A 40 -0.89 -1.47 -3.96
CA ARG A 40 -1.39 -1.82 -5.30
C ARG A 40 -0.87 -0.90 -6.38
N GLN A 41 -0.72 0.39 -6.09
CA GLN A 41 -0.28 1.42 -7.05
C GLN A 41 1.19 1.26 -7.41
N ILE A 42 2.05 0.98 -6.42
CA ILE A 42 3.51 0.87 -6.66
C ILE A 42 3.90 -0.34 -7.51
N VAL A 43 2.97 -1.28 -7.73
CA VAL A 43 3.16 -2.47 -8.60
C VAL A 43 2.24 -2.42 -9.82
N GLU A 44 1.74 -1.25 -10.20
CA GLU A 44 1.09 -1.09 -11.50
C GLU A 44 2.13 -1.19 -12.63
N PRO A 45 1.74 -1.68 -13.83
CA PRO A 45 2.64 -1.74 -14.96
C PRO A 45 3.32 -0.40 -15.24
N GLY A 46 4.63 -0.43 -15.48
CA GLY A 46 5.47 0.76 -15.63
C GLY A 46 6.03 1.34 -14.33
N GLN A 47 5.71 0.75 -13.17
CA GLN A 47 6.38 1.09 -11.91
C GLN A 47 7.62 0.24 -11.68
N PRO A 48 8.70 0.79 -11.08
CA PRO A 48 9.93 0.05 -10.83
C PRO A 48 9.74 -1.24 -10.01
N ALA A 49 8.84 -1.21 -9.02
CA ALA A 49 8.57 -2.39 -8.20
C ALA A 49 7.77 -3.47 -8.96
N PHE A 50 7.02 -3.12 -10.01
CA PHE A 50 6.42 -4.12 -10.89
C PHE A 50 7.50 -4.92 -11.62
N ASP A 51 8.44 -4.22 -12.27
CA ASP A 51 9.52 -4.84 -13.04
C ASP A 51 10.40 -5.73 -12.15
N GLU A 52 10.71 -5.27 -10.93
CA GLU A 52 11.51 -6.05 -9.98
C GLU A 52 10.76 -7.31 -9.48
N VAL A 53 9.45 -7.21 -9.27
CA VAL A 53 8.61 -8.38 -8.94
C VAL A 53 8.59 -9.37 -10.10
N VAL A 54 8.39 -8.91 -11.35
CA VAL A 54 8.41 -9.80 -12.52
C VAL A 54 9.79 -10.45 -12.70
N ALA A 55 10.88 -9.69 -12.56
CA ALA A 55 12.23 -10.23 -12.66
C ALA A 55 12.53 -11.31 -11.60
N ARG A 56 11.97 -11.18 -10.39
CA ARG A 56 12.23 -12.11 -9.28
C ARG A 56 11.31 -13.32 -9.24
N PHE A 57 10.05 -13.15 -9.66
CA PHE A 57 9.01 -14.18 -9.59
C PHE A 57 8.67 -14.82 -10.94
N GLY A 58 9.17 -14.26 -12.04
CA GLY A 58 8.95 -14.70 -13.42
C GLY A 58 7.63 -14.23 -14.00
N ASP A 59 7.46 -14.39 -15.32
CA ASP A 59 6.27 -13.92 -16.05
C ASP A 59 4.95 -14.58 -15.59
N GLY A 60 5.03 -15.70 -14.87
CA GLY A 60 3.87 -16.37 -14.28
C GLY A 60 3.13 -15.57 -13.20
N VAL A 61 3.65 -14.43 -12.77
CA VAL A 61 2.94 -13.48 -11.89
C VAL A 61 2.30 -12.32 -12.65
N VAL A 62 2.32 -12.32 -13.98
CA VAL A 62 1.66 -11.32 -14.82
C VAL A 62 0.35 -11.90 -15.35
N GLY A 63 -0.73 -11.16 -15.17
CA GLY A 63 -2.05 -11.48 -15.67
C GLY A 63 -2.21 -11.19 -17.17
N PRO A 64 -3.31 -11.64 -17.79
CA PRO A 64 -3.56 -11.44 -19.21
C PRO A 64 -3.80 -9.96 -19.58
N ASP A 65 -4.08 -9.11 -18.59
CA ASP A 65 -4.23 -7.66 -18.74
C ASP A 65 -2.88 -6.92 -18.66
N GLY A 66 -1.76 -7.65 -18.52
CA GLY A 66 -0.42 -7.09 -18.32
C GLY A 66 -0.17 -6.59 -16.89
N GLY A 67 -1.17 -6.68 -16.00
CA GLY A 67 -1.04 -6.34 -14.59
C GLY A 67 -0.49 -7.49 -13.76
N LEU A 68 -0.25 -7.25 -12.47
CA LEU A 68 0.21 -8.29 -11.56
C LEU A 68 -0.94 -9.25 -11.20
N ASP A 69 -0.79 -10.57 -11.43
CA ASP A 69 -1.68 -11.61 -10.91
C ASP A 69 -1.49 -11.74 -9.40
N ARG A 70 -2.24 -10.94 -8.65
CA ARG A 70 -2.19 -10.92 -7.18
C ARG A 70 -2.63 -12.24 -6.58
N ALA A 71 -3.53 -12.98 -7.23
CA ALA A 71 -3.99 -14.27 -6.72
C ALA A 71 -2.92 -15.35 -6.92
N GLY A 72 -2.25 -15.34 -8.07
CA GLY A 72 -1.05 -16.14 -8.34
C GLY A 72 0.08 -15.84 -7.37
N LEU A 73 0.46 -14.57 -7.25
CA LEU A 73 1.52 -14.15 -6.34
C LEU A 73 1.19 -14.50 -4.89
N ARG A 74 -0.06 -14.33 -4.45
CA ARG A 74 -0.51 -14.73 -3.11
C ARG A 74 -0.32 -16.24 -2.87
N ARG A 75 -0.64 -17.09 -3.85
CA ARG A 75 -0.43 -18.54 -3.74
C ARG A 75 1.05 -18.87 -3.54
N ILE A 76 1.95 -18.20 -4.27
CA ILE A 76 3.40 -18.40 -4.16
C ILE A 76 3.91 -18.01 -2.77
N ILE A 77 3.59 -16.80 -2.29
CA ILE A 77 4.11 -16.29 -1.01
C ILE A 77 3.50 -16.97 0.21
N VAL A 78 2.29 -17.54 0.10
CA VAL A 78 1.68 -18.35 1.15
C VAL A 78 2.35 -19.73 1.23
N ALA A 79 2.70 -20.32 0.08
CA ALA A 79 3.37 -21.62 0.05
C ALA A 79 4.85 -21.54 0.47
N GLN A 80 5.52 -20.40 0.25
CA GLN A 80 6.96 -20.24 0.47
C GLN A 80 7.27 -18.98 1.30
N PRO A 81 7.55 -19.10 2.61
CA PRO A 81 7.87 -17.96 3.48
C PRO A 81 9.04 -17.10 2.99
N ASP A 82 10.07 -17.71 2.38
CA ASP A 82 11.21 -16.98 1.83
C ASP A 82 10.82 -16.09 0.65
N ARG A 83 9.88 -16.56 -0.19
CA ARG A 83 9.31 -15.77 -1.28
C ARG A 83 8.53 -14.57 -0.75
N ARG A 84 7.81 -14.75 0.37
CA ARG A 84 7.13 -13.64 1.04
C ARG A 84 8.11 -12.55 1.48
N GLN A 85 9.21 -12.92 2.13
CA GLN A 85 10.22 -11.95 2.56
C GLN A 85 10.88 -11.24 1.37
N GLN A 86 11.13 -11.96 0.27
CA GLN A 86 11.64 -11.34 -0.96
C GLN A 86 10.67 -10.30 -1.52
N LEU A 87 9.38 -10.64 -1.59
CA LEU A 87 8.35 -9.69 -2.03
C LEU A 87 8.30 -8.46 -1.10
N GLU A 88 8.27 -8.68 0.22
CA GLU A 88 8.24 -7.59 1.21
C GLU A 88 9.46 -6.65 1.06
N ARG A 89 10.66 -7.18 0.79
CA ARG A 89 11.87 -6.37 0.55
C ARG A 89 11.77 -5.49 -0.69
N ILE A 90 11.12 -5.97 -1.74
CA ILE A 90 10.89 -5.19 -2.98
C ILE A 90 9.86 -4.09 -2.70
N LEU A 91 8.76 -4.44 -2.04
CA LEU A 91 7.61 -3.53 -1.91
C LEU A 91 7.76 -2.49 -0.80
N HIS A 92 8.35 -2.85 0.35
CA HIS A 92 8.35 -1.98 1.53
C HIS A 92 9.00 -0.61 1.29
N PRO A 93 10.18 -0.50 0.63
CA PRO A 93 10.78 0.81 0.35
C PRO A 93 9.86 1.71 -0.49
N GLY A 94 9.24 1.16 -1.53
CA GLY A 94 8.30 1.90 -2.40
C GLY A 94 7.03 2.33 -1.67
N ILE A 95 6.46 1.44 -0.84
CA ILE A 95 5.28 1.76 -0.02
C ILE A 95 5.59 2.89 0.95
N ILE A 96 6.75 2.83 1.62
CA ILE A 96 7.14 3.86 2.59
C ILE A 96 7.37 5.20 1.89
N ALA A 97 8.09 5.20 0.76
CA ALA A 97 8.34 6.41 -0.01
C ALA A 97 7.04 7.07 -0.48
N GLU A 98 6.11 6.29 -1.04
CA GLU A 98 4.82 6.80 -1.50
C GLU A 98 3.93 7.26 -0.34
N MET A 99 3.95 6.55 0.79
CA MET A 99 3.24 6.98 1.99
C MET A 99 3.79 8.33 2.51
N VAL A 100 5.10 8.51 2.55
CA VAL A 100 5.74 9.78 2.96
C VAL A 100 5.37 10.89 1.99
N ARG A 101 5.43 10.65 0.69
CA ARG A 101 5.02 11.62 -0.34
C ARG A 101 3.58 12.07 -0.16
N GLN A 102 2.64 11.12 0.02
CA GLN A 102 1.23 11.45 0.28
C GLN A 102 1.02 12.16 1.62
N MET A 103 1.87 11.92 2.62
CA MET A 103 1.86 12.69 3.87
C MET A 103 2.34 14.13 3.65
N GLU A 104 3.33 14.36 2.81
CA GLU A 104 3.86 15.71 2.56
C GLU A 104 2.91 16.55 1.70
N GLU A 105 2.19 15.93 0.76
CA GLU A 105 1.21 16.58 -0.11
C GLU A 105 -0.19 16.72 0.52
N GLY A 106 -0.39 16.18 1.72
CA GLY A 106 -1.68 16.22 2.41
C GLY A 106 -2.08 17.65 2.79
N ASP A 107 -3.34 18.01 2.53
CA ASP A 107 -3.91 19.27 3.02
C ASP A 107 -4.38 19.11 4.49
N TYR A 108 -3.59 19.65 5.41
CA TYR A 108 -3.86 19.65 6.87
C TYR A 108 -4.44 20.96 7.40
N THR A 109 -4.92 21.84 6.50
CA THR A 109 -5.51 23.12 6.88
C THR A 109 -7.00 23.01 7.23
N LYS A 110 -7.65 21.94 6.78
CA LYS A 110 -9.05 21.66 7.11
C LYS A 110 -9.20 21.31 8.59
N GLU A 111 -9.94 22.14 9.30
CA GLU A 111 -10.47 21.74 10.61
C GLU A 111 -11.47 20.62 10.40
N ALA A 112 -11.43 19.60 11.28
CA ALA A 112 -12.38 18.53 11.21
C ALA A 112 -13.79 19.11 11.41
N ALA A 113 -14.69 18.80 10.47
CA ALA A 113 -16.05 19.34 10.46
C ALA A 113 -16.91 18.78 11.61
#